data_AF-R6I583-F1
#
_entry.id   AF-R6I583-F1
#
_cell.length_a   1.000
_cell.length_b   1.000
_cell.length_c   1.000
_cell.angle_alpha   90.00
_cell.angle_beta   90.00
_cell.angle_gamma   90.00
#
_symmetry.space_group_name_H-M   'P 1'
#
loop_
_entity.id
_entity.type
_entity.pdbx_description
1 polymer ?
#
loop_
_entity_poly.entity_id
_entity_poly.type
_entity_poly.pdbx_seq_one_letter_code
_entity_poly.pdbx_strand_id
1 'polypeptide(L)'
;MGDGNHSLAAAKRHWEKVKKTLPESEYETAPARYALAELVNIHDAAITFEPIHKVVFDTEPETFFAEAKAFFADNIGEGRSIDLVTGEGIERLNISGLTIGELIGKCEDFCKAFTERHGGYIDYIHGDCECVEMSQRFGCAGILLPRMEKSELFSSVMKSGPFPKKSFSIGHGNDKRYYLECREIR
;
A
#
# COMPACT_ATOMS: atom_id res chain seq x y z
N MET A 1 -3.89 -13.12 1.20
CA MET A 1 -5.05 -12.25 0.94
C MET A 1 -4.61 -11.15 0.00
N GLY A 2 -5.17 -11.08 -1.21
CA GLY A 2 -4.84 -10.03 -2.18
C GLY A 2 -5.61 -8.72 -1.90
N ASP A 3 -6.92 -8.82 -1.72
CA ASP A 3 -7.80 -7.73 -1.26
C ASP A 3 -8.75 -8.26 -0.17
N GLY A 4 -9.35 -7.37 0.63
CA GLY A 4 -10.31 -7.74 1.68
C GLY A 4 -9.70 -8.01 3.06
N ASN A 5 -8.50 -7.50 3.34
CA ASN A 5 -7.84 -7.69 4.65
C ASN A 5 -8.71 -7.25 5.84
N HIS A 6 -9.40 -6.10 5.72
CA HIS A 6 -10.32 -5.62 6.76
C HIS A 6 -11.56 -6.50 6.91
N SER A 7 -12.16 -6.93 5.78
CA SER A 7 -13.33 -7.80 5.77
C SER A 7 -13.04 -9.16 6.40
N LEU A 8 -11.90 -9.77 6.06
CA LEU A 8 -11.49 -11.04 6.65
C LEU A 8 -11.14 -10.89 8.15
N ALA A 9 -10.49 -9.79 8.54
CA ALA A 9 -10.25 -9.50 9.95
C ALA A 9 -11.56 -9.33 10.74
N ALA A 10 -12.57 -8.69 10.15
CA ALA A 10 -13.90 -8.56 10.74
C ALA A 10 -14.62 -9.92 10.85
N ALA A 11 -14.59 -10.73 9.79
CA ALA A 11 -15.14 -12.09 9.80
C ALA A 11 -14.48 -12.96 10.88
N LYS A 12 -13.15 -12.91 11.00
CA LYS A 12 -12.42 -13.59 12.09
C LYS A 12 -12.88 -13.10 13.46
N ARG A 13 -12.99 -11.79 13.68
CA ARG A 13 -13.48 -11.24 14.97
C ARG A 13 -14.91 -11.69 15.28
N HIS A 14 -15.77 -11.82 14.27
CA HIS A 14 -17.11 -12.36 14.44
C HIS A 14 -17.06 -13.83 14.87
N TRP A 15 -16.28 -14.66 14.17
CA TRP A 15 -16.06 -16.05 14.54
C TRP A 15 -15.58 -16.20 15.99
N GLU A 16 -14.58 -15.43 16.43
CA GLU A 16 -14.07 -15.47 17.81
C GLU A 16 -15.13 -15.08 18.88
N LYS A 17 -16.17 -14.33 18.50
CA LYS A 17 -17.31 -14.06 19.40
C LYS A 17 -18.27 -15.24 19.45
N VAL A 18 -18.65 -15.79 18.29
CA VAL A 18 -19.54 -16.95 18.18
C VAL A 18 -18.93 -18.17 18.87
N LYS A 19 -17.63 -18.42 18.67
CA LYS A 19 -16.88 -19.53 19.26
C LYS A 19 -17.00 -19.58 20.78
N LYS A 20 -17.08 -18.44 21.47
CA LYS A 20 -17.26 -18.36 22.94
C LYS A 20 -18.66 -18.80 23.42
N THR A 21 -19.63 -18.86 22.52
CA THR A 21 -21.02 -19.24 22.82
C THR A 21 -21.34 -20.69 22.45
N LEU A 22 -20.41 -21.39 21.81
CA LEU A 22 -20.57 -22.77 21.35
C LEU A 22 -19.71 -23.73 22.18
N PRO A 23 -20.14 -24.99 22.38
CA PRO A 23 -19.27 -26.03 22.88
C PRO A 23 -18.21 -26.41 21.82
N GLU A 24 -17.04 -26.86 22.28
CA GLU A 24 -15.91 -27.18 21.39
C GLU A 24 -16.23 -28.25 20.34
N SER A 25 -17.12 -29.19 20.67
CA SER A 25 -17.63 -30.21 19.74
C SER A 25 -18.34 -29.63 18.51
N GLU A 26 -18.81 -28.39 18.55
CA GLU A 26 -19.53 -27.73 17.46
C GLU A 26 -18.64 -26.78 16.64
N TYR A 27 -17.38 -26.61 17.00
CA TYR A 27 -16.50 -25.66 16.29
C TYR A 27 -16.29 -26.01 14.82
N GLU A 28 -16.16 -27.31 14.50
CA GLU A 28 -15.85 -27.77 13.14
C GLU A 28 -17.03 -27.63 12.17
N THR A 29 -18.27 -27.66 12.68
CA THR A 29 -19.49 -27.56 11.86
C THR A 29 -20.11 -26.16 11.86
N ALA A 30 -19.61 -25.24 12.69
CA ALA A 30 -20.12 -23.89 12.78
C ALA A 30 -19.90 -23.11 11.47
N PRO A 31 -20.98 -22.63 10.81
CA PRO A 31 -20.86 -21.90 9.54
C PRO A 31 -20.00 -20.64 9.64
N ALA A 32 -20.03 -19.97 10.80
CA ALA A 32 -19.26 -18.76 11.07
C ALA A 32 -17.74 -18.96 11.07
N ARG A 33 -17.24 -20.21 11.08
CA ARG A 33 -15.81 -20.52 10.94
C ARG A 33 -15.27 -20.22 9.55
N TYR A 34 -16.14 -20.25 8.54
CA TYR A 34 -15.77 -20.02 7.15
C TYR A 34 -15.90 -18.54 6.77
N ALA A 35 -15.05 -18.11 5.85
CA ALA A 35 -15.19 -16.83 5.17
C ALA A 35 -15.31 -17.10 3.66
N LEU A 36 -16.23 -16.40 3.01
CA LEU A 36 -16.33 -16.43 1.55
C LEU A 36 -15.07 -15.79 0.96
N ALA A 37 -14.47 -16.47 -0.01
CA ALA A 37 -13.28 -15.99 -0.70
C ALA A 37 -13.40 -16.28 -2.20
N GLU A 38 -12.87 -15.36 -3.00
CA GLU A 38 -12.68 -15.54 -4.42
C GLU A 38 -11.23 -15.98 -4.70
N LEU A 39 -11.07 -17.07 -5.44
CA LEU A 39 -9.75 -17.53 -5.85
C LEU A 39 -9.37 -16.83 -7.16
N VAL A 40 -8.35 -15.98 -7.10
CA VAL A 40 -7.88 -15.20 -8.24
C VAL A 40 -6.51 -15.69 -8.69
N ASN A 41 -6.33 -15.86 -10.00
CA ASN A 41 -5.02 -16.09 -10.60
C ASN A 41 -4.26 -14.76 -10.73
N ILE A 42 -3.31 -14.50 -9.82
CA ILE A 42 -2.52 -13.25 -9.87
C ILE A 42 -1.66 -13.11 -11.13
N HIS A 43 -1.38 -14.22 -11.83
CA HIS A 43 -0.61 -14.21 -13.06
C HIS A 43 -1.44 -13.80 -14.28
N ASP A 44 -2.77 -13.72 -14.15
CA ASP A 44 -3.66 -13.28 -15.23
C ASP A 44 -3.34 -11.82 -15.64
N ALA A 45 -3.21 -11.57 -16.95
CA ALA A 45 -2.85 -10.25 -17.47
C ALA A 45 -3.85 -9.14 -17.08
N ALA A 46 -5.11 -9.48 -16.78
CA ALA A 46 -6.12 -8.54 -16.34
C ALA A 46 -5.89 -8.01 -14.91
N ILE A 47 -5.05 -8.68 -14.11
CA ILE A 47 -4.69 -8.26 -12.76
C ILE A 47 -3.42 -7.43 -12.81
N THR A 48 -3.46 -6.16 -12.44
CA THR A 48 -2.28 -5.30 -12.30
C THR A 48 -2.05 -4.88 -10.85
N PHE A 49 -0.79 -4.62 -10.49
CA PHE A 49 -0.42 -4.00 -9.22
C PHE A 49 -0.06 -2.55 -9.46
N GLU A 50 -0.93 -1.65 -9.03
CA GLU A 50 -0.70 -0.21 -9.12
C GLU A 50 -0.13 0.29 -7.79
N PRO A 51 0.96 1.08 -7.80
CA PRO A 51 1.50 1.68 -6.60
C PRO A 51 0.46 2.59 -5.94
N ILE A 52 0.55 2.71 -4.61
CA ILE A 52 -0.17 3.73 -3.88
C ILE A 52 0.85 4.77 -3.45
N HIS A 53 0.84 5.93 -4.08
CA HIS A 53 1.78 7.02 -3.83
C HIS A 53 1.48 7.71 -2.49
N LYS A 54 2.42 8.53 -2.02
CA LYS A 54 2.30 9.27 -0.77
C LYS A 54 2.35 10.75 -1.09
N VAL A 55 1.38 11.51 -0.61
CA VAL A 55 1.39 12.97 -0.69
C VAL A 55 1.24 13.52 0.72
N VAL A 56 2.11 14.45 1.08
CA VAL A 56 2.03 15.26 2.28
C VAL A 56 1.33 16.56 1.92
N PHE A 57 0.21 16.84 2.57
CA PHE A 57 -0.57 18.07 2.44
C PHE A 57 -0.35 18.99 3.64
N ASP A 58 -0.60 20.29 3.46
CA ASP A 58 -0.52 21.33 4.49
C ASP A 58 0.84 21.37 5.20
N THR A 59 1.93 21.24 4.43
CA THR A 59 3.33 21.22 4.91
C THR A 59 4.16 22.36 4.31
N GLU A 60 5.37 22.56 4.82
CA GLU A 60 6.43 23.39 4.23
C GLU A 60 7.31 22.53 3.28
N PRO A 61 7.11 22.55 1.94
CA PRO A 61 7.75 21.60 1.03
C PRO A 61 9.17 22.00 0.59
N GLU A 62 9.66 23.18 0.97
CA GLU A 62 10.90 23.80 0.48
C GLU A 62 12.14 22.92 0.72
N THR A 63 12.18 22.19 1.83
CA THR A 63 13.31 21.32 2.19
C THR A 63 13.09 19.85 1.82
N PHE A 64 11.93 19.51 1.22
CA PHE A 64 11.52 18.12 1.00
C PHE A 64 12.54 17.31 0.19
N PHE A 65 13.04 17.87 -0.92
CA PHE A 65 14.06 17.21 -1.73
C PHE A 65 15.38 16.99 -1.00
N ALA A 66 15.87 18.03 -0.32
CA ALA A 66 17.13 17.98 0.42
C ALA A 66 17.06 16.96 1.57
N GLU A 67 15.96 16.95 2.32
CA GLU A 67 15.75 16.02 3.42
C GLU A 67 15.53 14.59 2.96
N ALA A 68 14.80 14.37 1.85
CA ALA A 68 14.65 13.04 1.27
C ALA A 68 16.02 12.50 0.82
N LYS A 69 16.82 13.29 0.10
CA LYS A 69 18.18 12.91 -0.30
C LYS A 69 19.05 12.54 0.90
N ALA A 70 18.98 13.32 1.98
CA ALA A 70 19.70 13.03 3.21
C ALA A 70 19.21 11.75 3.90
N PHE A 71 17.89 11.54 3.96
CA PHE A 71 17.27 10.36 4.58
C PHE A 71 17.62 9.06 3.84
N PHE A 72 17.69 9.11 2.51
CA PHE A 72 17.99 7.95 1.66
C PHE A 72 19.48 7.80 1.31
N ALA A 73 20.38 8.63 1.85
CA ALA A 73 21.78 8.71 1.44
C ALA A 73 22.49 7.35 1.44
N ASP A 74 22.30 6.54 2.48
CA ASP A 74 22.91 5.21 2.63
C ASP A 74 22.32 4.15 1.69
N ASN A 75 21.23 4.47 0.99
CA ASN A 75 20.56 3.56 0.06
C ASN A 75 20.69 4.00 -1.39
N ILE A 76 21.29 5.16 -1.68
CA ILE A 76 21.49 5.61 -3.05
C ILE A 76 22.38 4.62 -3.81
N GLY A 77 21.91 4.14 -4.95
CA GLY A 77 22.66 3.20 -5.79
C GLY A 77 21.81 2.60 -6.90
N GLU A 78 22.37 1.63 -7.62
CA GLU A 78 21.66 0.93 -8.69
C GLU A 78 20.53 0.06 -8.13
N GLY A 79 19.29 0.36 -8.53
CA GLY A 79 18.11 -0.29 -7.98
C GLY A 79 16.80 0.34 -8.46
N ARG A 80 15.82 0.43 -7.57
CA ARG A 80 14.48 0.94 -7.90
C ARG A 80 14.45 2.46 -7.80
N SER A 81 13.73 3.11 -8.71
CA SER A 81 13.55 4.56 -8.65
C SER A 81 12.31 4.94 -7.85
N ILE A 82 12.43 6.04 -7.10
CA ILE A 82 11.30 6.83 -6.61
C ILE A 82 11.42 8.24 -7.18
N ASP A 83 10.29 8.88 -7.45
CA ASP A 83 10.27 10.29 -7.86
C ASP A 83 9.70 11.14 -6.73
N LEU A 84 10.48 12.12 -6.29
CA LEU A 84 10.06 13.15 -5.36
C LEU A 84 9.40 14.27 -6.15
N VAL A 85 8.29 14.81 -5.67
CA VAL A 85 7.53 15.86 -6.35
C VAL A 85 7.19 16.98 -5.39
N THR A 86 7.40 18.21 -5.81
CA THR A 86 6.92 19.44 -5.14
C THR A 86 6.48 20.45 -6.21
N GLY A 87 5.99 21.61 -5.79
CA GLY A 87 5.75 22.74 -6.72
C GLY A 87 7.00 23.23 -7.47
N GLU A 88 8.21 22.90 -7.01
CA GLU A 88 9.47 23.27 -7.67
C GLU A 88 9.85 22.35 -8.83
N GLY A 89 9.32 21.12 -8.84
CA GLY A 89 9.60 20.16 -9.90
C GLY A 89 9.55 18.70 -9.45
N ILE A 90 10.32 17.86 -10.14
CA ILE A 90 10.41 16.42 -9.89
C ILE A 90 11.88 16.02 -9.83
N GLU A 91 12.27 15.28 -8.79
CA GLU A 91 13.61 14.72 -8.65
C GLU A 91 13.57 13.20 -8.45
N ARG A 92 14.35 12.48 -9.25
CA ARG A 92 14.45 11.01 -9.16
C ARG A 92 15.58 10.57 -8.23
N LEU A 93 15.28 9.65 -7.32
CA LEU A 93 16.28 8.92 -6.53
C LEU A 93 16.29 7.44 -6.91
N ASN A 94 17.48 6.88 -7.14
CA ASN A 94 17.66 5.45 -7.34
C ASN A 94 18.11 4.80 -6.02
N ILE A 95 17.34 3.82 -5.56
CA ILE A 95 17.46 3.18 -4.26
C ILE A 95 17.84 1.71 -4.44
N SER A 96 18.99 1.34 -3.88
CA SER A 96 19.56 0.00 -3.91
C SER A 96 19.36 -0.76 -2.60
N GLY A 97 19.55 -2.07 -2.64
CA GLY A 97 19.62 -2.93 -1.44
C GLY A 97 18.29 -3.22 -0.73
N LEU A 98 17.20 -2.54 -1.10
CA LEU A 98 15.87 -2.74 -0.50
C LEU A 98 14.99 -3.62 -1.38
N THR A 99 14.17 -4.46 -0.75
CA THR A 99 12.96 -5.00 -1.40
C THR A 99 11.96 -3.88 -1.66
N ILE A 100 10.99 -4.12 -2.54
CA ILE A 100 9.93 -3.13 -2.77
C ILE A 100 9.08 -2.87 -1.51
N GLY A 101 8.85 -3.89 -0.67
CA GLY A 101 8.16 -3.71 0.62
C GLY A 101 8.93 -2.80 1.58
N GLU A 102 10.24 -3.00 1.71
CA GLU A 102 11.12 -2.15 2.54
C GLU A 102 11.23 -0.72 2.01
N LEU A 103 11.31 -0.55 0.68
CA LEU A 103 11.32 0.78 0.05
C LEU A 103 10.02 1.55 0.35
N ILE A 104 8.87 0.90 0.22
CA ILE A 104 7.58 1.50 0.55
C ILE A 104 7.52 1.88 2.03
N GLY A 105 8.00 1.00 2.92
CA GLY A 105 8.08 1.27 4.36
C GLY A 105 8.97 2.47 4.66
N LYS A 106 10.15 2.57 4.05
CA LYS A 106 11.04 3.72 4.23
C LYS A 106 10.47 5.03 3.71
N CYS A 107 9.73 5.01 2.59
CA CYS A 107 9.04 6.21 2.10
C CYS A 107 7.96 6.67 3.07
N GLU A 108 7.21 5.74 3.68
CA GLU A 108 6.25 6.04 4.75
C GLU A 108 6.94 6.64 5.98
N ASP A 109 8.06 6.05 6.42
CA ASP A 109 8.83 6.54 7.58
C ASP A 109 9.40 7.94 7.33
N PHE A 110 9.90 8.20 6.12
CA PHE A 110 10.33 9.53 5.71
C PHE A 110 9.17 10.54 5.75
N CYS A 111 8.02 10.22 5.14
CA CYS A 111 6.88 11.14 5.14
C CYS A 111 6.43 11.46 6.57
N LYS A 112 6.41 10.48 7.48
CA LYS A 112 6.08 10.70 8.90
C LYS A 112 7.09 11.64 9.56
N ALA A 113 8.37 11.34 9.44
CA ALA A 113 9.42 12.18 10.01
C ALA A 113 9.41 13.60 9.44
N PHE A 114 9.06 13.75 8.17
CA PHE A 114 8.89 15.06 7.53
C PHE A 114 7.69 15.81 8.12
N THR A 115 6.52 15.16 8.23
CA THR A 115 5.31 15.77 8.82
C THR A 115 5.48 16.15 10.30
N GLU A 116 6.29 15.40 11.05
CA GLU A 116 6.62 15.73 12.44
C GLU A 116 7.43 17.02 12.56
N ARG A 117 8.26 17.34 11.55
CA ARG A 117 9.11 18.54 11.53
C ARG A 117 8.43 19.75 10.90
N HIS A 118 7.66 19.53 9.84
CA HIS A 118 7.16 20.59 8.95
C HIS A 118 5.62 20.71 8.95
N GLY A 119 4.95 19.93 9.79
CA GLY A 119 3.49 19.89 9.85
C GLY A 119 2.86 19.10 8.70
N GLY A 120 1.54 19.22 8.60
CA GLY A 120 0.77 18.56 7.56
C GLY A 120 0.34 17.13 7.88
N TYR A 121 -0.17 16.44 6.88
CA TYR A 121 -0.64 15.06 6.99
C TYR A 121 -0.38 14.27 5.70
N ILE A 122 -0.24 12.95 5.84
CA ILE A 122 -0.02 12.03 4.72
C ILE A 122 -1.37 11.54 4.20
N ASP A 123 -1.57 11.61 2.89
CA ASP A 123 -2.62 10.89 2.18
C ASP A 123 -2.04 9.93 1.12
N TYR A 124 -2.87 8.98 0.71
CA TYR A 124 -2.50 7.83 -0.11
C TYR A 124 -3.18 7.92 -1.47
N ILE A 125 -2.39 8.26 -2.50
CA ILE A 125 -2.93 8.59 -3.82
C ILE A 125 -2.78 7.42 -4.79
N HIS A 126 -3.86 7.14 -5.50
CA HIS A 126 -3.86 6.18 -6.60
C HIS A 126 -3.65 6.93 -7.91
N GLY A 127 -2.71 6.47 -8.72
CA GLY A 127 -2.43 7.05 -10.03
C GLY A 127 -1.26 8.02 -10.03
N ASP A 128 -0.40 7.87 -11.04
CA ASP A 128 0.84 8.64 -11.19
C ASP A 128 0.51 10.13 -11.42
N CYS A 129 -0.48 10.43 -12.26
CA CYS A 129 -0.85 11.80 -12.65
C CYS A 129 -1.45 12.58 -11.47
N GLU A 130 -2.37 11.95 -10.74
CA GLU A 130 -3.04 12.51 -9.58
C GLU A 130 -2.02 12.83 -8.47
N CYS A 131 -1.06 11.93 -8.25
CA CYS A 131 0.01 12.17 -7.29
C CYS A 131 0.84 13.40 -7.68
N VAL A 132 1.26 13.51 -8.94
CA VAL A 132 2.04 14.66 -9.43
C VAL A 132 1.23 15.95 -9.29
N GLU A 133 -0.01 15.97 -9.77
CA GLU A 133 -0.87 17.15 -9.74
C GLU A 133 -1.10 17.64 -8.31
N MET A 134 -1.37 16.73 -7.37
CA MET A 134 -1.59 17.08 -5.97
C MET A 134 -0.30 17.55 -5.28
N SER A 135 0.83 16.91 -5.57
CA SER A 135 2.13 17.26 -4.97
C SER A 135 2.69 18.59 -5.45
N GLN A 136 2.26 19.07 -6.63
CA GLN A 136 2.67 20.37 -7.18
C GLN A 136 1.85 21.55 -6.64
N ARG A 137 0.80 21.29 -5.85
CA ARG A 137 0.01 22.35 -5.21
C ARG A 137 0.82 23.04 -4.12
N PHE A 138 0.45 24.28 -3.82
CA PHE A 138 1.06 25.02 -2.72
C PHE A 138 0.91 24.26 -1.39
N GLY A 139 1.98 24.20 -0.60
CA GLY A 139 2.00 23.50 0.69
C GLY A 139 1.92 21.98 0.57
N CYS A 140 2.30 21.39 -0.58
CA CYS A 140 2.26 19.95 -0.81
C CYS A 140 3.61 19.41 -1.29
N ALA A 141 3.87 18.14 -0.99
CA ALA A 141 4.99 17.37 -1.50
C ALA A 141 4.61 15.89 -1.61
N GLY A 142 5.25 15.12 -2.49
CA GLY A 142 4.91 13.71 -2.63
C GLY A 142 6.01 12.82 -3.16
N ILE A 143 5.76 11.52 -3.10
CA ILE A 143 6.65 10.45 -3.55
C ILE A 143 5.88 9.50 -4.44
N LEU A 144 6.28 9.45 -5.72
CA LEU A 144 5.87 8.39 -6.61
C LEU A 144 6.73 7.15 -6.35
N LEU A 145 6.05 6.07 -5.97
CA LEU A 145 6.65 4.76 -5.78
C LEU A 145 6.74 3.97 -7.09
N PRO A 146 7.72 3.07 -7.22
CA PRO A 146 7.84 2.22 -8.40
C PRO A 146 6.67 1.23 -8.47
N ARG A 147 6.32 0.83 -9.69
CA ARG A 147 5.41 -0.29 -9.95
C ARG A 147 6.01 -1.58 -9.39
N MET A 148 5.14 -2.44 -8.87
CA MET A 148 5.53 -3.75 -8.36
C MET A 148 5.32 -4.80 -9.42
N GLU A 149 6.38 -5.53 -9.76
CA GLU A 149 6.24 -6.68 -10.65
C GLU A 149 5.58 -7.85 -9.92
N LYS A 150 4.74 -8.61 -10.63
CA LYS A 150 4.01 -9.74 -10.03
C LYS A 150 4.95 -10.80 -9.43
N SER A 151 6.09 -11.01 -10.07
CA SER A 151 7.14 -11.92 -9.61
C SER A 151 7.77 -11.49 -8.29
N GLU A 152 7.64 -10.22 -7.91
CA GLU A 152 8.22 -9.67 -6.67
C GLU A 152 7.31 -9.84 -5.47
N LEU A 153 6.01 -10.09 -5.66
CA LEU A 153 5.04 -10.16 -4.58
C LEU A 153 5.45 -11.22 -3.54
N PHE A 154 5.63 -12.46 -3.97
CA PHE A 154 5.95 -13.55 -3.05
C PHE A 154 7.38 -13.48 -2.53
N SER A 155 8.35 -13.10 -3.37
CA SER A 155 9.75 -13.01 -2.96
C SER A 155 9.96 -11.91 -1.92
N SER A 156 9.28 -10.77 -2.07
CA SER A 156 9.29 -9.69 -1.06
C SER A 156 8.63 -10.16 0.24
N VAL A 157 7.50 -10.88 0.19
CA VAL A 157 6.83 -11.37 1.40
C VAL A 157 7.68 -12.41 2.15
N MET A 158 8.33 -13.32 1.41
CA MET A 158 9.21 -14.32 2.01
C MET A 158 10.44 -13.69 2.66
N LYS A 159 10.98 -12.61 2.09
CA LYS A 159 12.20 -11.97 2.59
C LYS A 159 11.94 -10.97 3.71
N SER A 160 10.91 -10.14 3.59
CA SER A 160 10.70 -8.97 4.44
C SER A 160 9.37 -8.99 5.21
N GLY A 161 8.58 -10.07 5.07
CA GLY A 161 7.29 -10.22 5.74
C GLY A 161 6.15 -9.48 5.03
N PRO A 162 5.02 -9.26 5.71
CA PRO A 162 3.86 -8.62 5.11
C PRO A 162 4.18 -7.19 4.66
N PHE A 163 3.62 -6.81 3.51
CA PHE A 163 3.72 -5.44 3.02
C PHE A 163 3.15 -4.42 4.01
N PRO A 164 3.72 -3.20 4.08
CA PRO A 164 3.08 -2.07 4.75
C PRO A 164 1.62 -1.88 4.30
N LYS A 165 0.82 -1.22 5.14
CA LYS A 165 -0.52 -0.82 4.70
C LYS A 165 -0.38 0.14 3.52
N LYS A 166 -1.35 0.10 2.58
CA LYS A 166 -1.40 1.02 1.44
C LYS A 166 -0.11 0.99 0.59
N SER A 167 0.42 -0.20 0.34
CA SER A 167 1.59 -0.41 -0.53
C SER A 167 1.23 -0.38 -2.01
N PHE A 168 0.22 -1.15 -2.41
CA PHE A 168 -0.25 -1.26 -3.78
C PHE A 168 -1.76 -1.54 -3.77
N SER A 169 -2.39 -1.32 -4.92
CA SER A 169 -3.77 -1.72 -5.19
C SER A 169 -3.82 -2.75 -6.32
N ILE A 170 -4.83 -3.61 -6.28
CA ILE A 170 -5.06 -4.62 -7.32
C ILE A 170 -6.08 -4.06 -8.30
N GLY A 171 -5.69 -3.93 -9.58
CA GLY A 171 -6.48 -3.35 -10.66
C GLY A 171 -6.52 -1.81 -10.64
N HIS A 172 -6.97 -1.22 -11.76
CA HIS A 172 -7.18 0.22 -11.84
C HIS A 172 -8.40 0.64 -11.00
N GLY A 173 -8.32 1.80 -10.35
CA GLY A 173 -9.45 2.36 -9.58
C GLY A 173 -10.74 2.46 -10.42
N ASN A 174 -10.60 2.80 -11.70
CA ASN A 174 -11.69 2.94 -12.66
C ASN A 174 -12.29 1.60 -13.13
N ASP A 175 -11.56 0.49 -12.98
CA ASP A 175 -11.98 -0.84 -13.42
C ASP A 175 -12.66 -1.66 -12.31
N LYS A 176 -12.82 -1.08 -11.12
CA LYS A 176 -13.49 -1.74 -9.99
C LYS A 176 -14.98 -1.89 -10.29
N ARG A 177 -15.37 -3.06 -10.81
CA ARG A 177 -16.76 -3.44 -11.06
C ARG A 177 -17.37 -4.03 -9.80
N TYR A 178 -18.58 -3.59 -9.46
CA TYR A 178 -19.38 -4.19 -8.38
C TYR A 178 -20.13 -5.40 -8.93
N TYR A 179 -19.68 -6.60 -8.63
CA TYR A 179 -20.47 -7.82 -8.85
C TYR A 179 -20.95 -8.36 -7.50
N LEU A 180 -22.27 -8.57 -7.38
CA LEU A 180 -22.90 -9.27 -6.27
C LEU A 180 -23.34 -10.64 -6.79
N GLU A 181 -22.45 -11.63 -6.69
CA GLU A 181 -22.85 -13.04 -6.76
C GLU A 181 -22.78 -13.62 -5.35
N CYS A 182 -23.93 -14.06 -4.83
CA CYS A 182 -24.01 -14.77 -3.57
C CYS A 182 -24.70 -16.12 -3.79
N ARG A 183 -24.12 -17.17 -3.21
CA ARG A 183 -24.78 -18.47 -3.12
C ARG A 183 -25.52 -18.53 -1.78
N GLU A 184 -26.78 -18.94 -1.83
CA GLU A 184 -27.58 -19.22 -0.64
C GLU A 184 -26.87 -20.28 0.21
N ILE A 185 -26.55 -19.94 1.46
CA ILE A 185 -26.09 -20.91 2.45
C ILE A 185 -27.36 -21.53 3.04
N ARG A 186 -27.60 -22.81 2.73
CA ARG A 186 -28.64 -23.63 3.36
C ARG A 186 -28.14 -24.29 4.63
#